data_AF-I2NLA9-F1
#
_entry.id   AF-I2NLA9-F1
#
_cell.length_a   1.000
_cell.length_b   1.000
_cell.length_c   1.000
_cell.angle_alpha   90.00
_cell.angle_beta   90.00
_cell.angle_gamma   90.00
#
_symmetry.space_group_name_H-M   'P 1'
#
loop_
_entity.id
_entity.type
_entity.pdbx_description
1 polymer ?
#
loop_
_entity_poly.entity_id
_entity_poly.type
_entity_poly.pdbx_seq_one_letter_code
_entity_poly.pdbx_strand_id
1 'polypeptide(L)'
;MSNNSNIELVKQLLQKAGVVIHPKSGGVMVYAYRNGKQYESFVCSWLGSNLTVSISIEGKADLEQSSKIAKSIFGKQFAVSHLADCPFDGQQANYFSCEFSH
;
A
#
# COMPACT_ATOMS: atom_id res chain seq x y z
N MET A 1 20.23 -0.60 -0.57
CA MET A 1 19.57 -1.36 -1.66
C MET A 1 19.16 -0.36 -2.73
N SER A 2 19.34 -0.66 -4.02
CA SER A 2 18.97 0.31 -5.08
C SER A 2 17.45 0.48 -5.13
N ASN A 3 16.95 1.69 -5.39
CA ASN A 3 15.51 1.99 -5.46
C ASN A 3 14.72 0.97 -6.33
N ASN A 4 15.34 0.43 -7.38
CA ASN A 4 14.74 -0.59 -8.24
C ASN A 4 14.41 -1.90 -7.50
N SER A 5 15.24 -2.35 -6.56
CA SER A 5 14.99 -3.60 -5.81
C SER A 5 13.80 -3.50 -4.86
N ASN A 6 13.63 -2.35 -4.19
CA ASN A 6 12.49 -2.09 -3.32
C ASN A 6 11.17 -1.99 -4.11
N ILE A 7 11.21 -1.39 -5.30
CA ILE A 7 10.05 -1.32 -6.20
C ILE A 7 9.61 -2.72 -6.63
N GLU A 8 10.55 -3.57 -7.04
CA GLU A 8 10.24 -4.94 -7.46
C GLU A 8 9.70 -5.80 -6.30
N LEU A 9 10.22 -5.63 -5.08
CA LEU A 9 9.67 -6.30 -3.90
C LEU A 9 8.19 -5.94 -3.69
N VAL A 10 7.85 -4.64 -3.69
CA VAL A 10 6.47 -4.19 -3.47
C VAL A 10 5.53 -4.71 -4.57
N LYS A 11 5.99 -4.70 -5.83
CA LYS A 11 5.23 -5.29 -6.95
C LYS A 11 4.94 -6.78 -6.72
N GLN A 12 5.95 -7.55 -6.31
CA GLN A 12 5.78 -8.98 -6.05
C GLN A 12 4.79 -9.26 -4.91
N LEU A 13 4.81 -8.45 -3.83
CA LEU A 13 3.87 -8.61 -2.72
C LEU A 13 2.43 -8.35 -3.15
N LEU A 14 2.20 -7.28 -3.92
CA LEU A 14 0.88 -6.95 -4.48
C LEU A 14 0.39 -8.04 -5.44
N GLN A 15 1.22 -8.49 -6.38
CA GLN A 15 0.87 -9.55 -7.33
C GLN A 15 0.52 -10.86 -6.63
N LYS A 16 1.28 -11.26 -5.60
CA LYS A 16 0.97 -12.45 -4.77
C LYS A 16 -0.37 -12.34 -4.04
N ALA A 17 -0.79 -11.12 -3.70
CA ALA A 17 -2.09 -10.86 -3.09
C ALA A 17 -3.26 -10.88 -4.10
N GLY A 18 -2.99 -11.06 -5.39
CA GLY A 18 -3.96 -11.05 -6.47
C GLY A 18 -4.29 -9.65 -6.98
N VAL A 19 -3.41 -8.68 -6.74
CA VAL A 19 -3.60 -7.28 -7.14
C VAL A 19 -3.05 -7.05 -8.55
N VAL A 20 -3.86 -6.46 -9.42
CA VAL A 20 -3.45 -6.09 -10.79
C VAL A 20 -2.76 -4.74 -10.79
N ILE A 21 -1.47 -4.70 -11.15
CA ILE A 21 -0.63 -3.50 -11.11
C ILE A 21 -0.75 -2.71 -12.41
N HIS A 22 -1.27 -1.48 -12.35
CA HIS A 22 -1.20 -0.52 -13.46
C HIS A 22 -0.05 0.49 -13.21
N PRO A 23 1.02 0.46 -14.02
CA PRO A 23 2.17 1.35 -13.79
C PRO A 23 1.82 2.81 -14.13
N LYS A 24 2.04 3.73 -13.18
CA LYS A 24 2.27 5.15 -13.47
C LYS A 24 3.66 5.54 -12.96
N SER A 25 4.39 6.26 -13.81
CA SER A 25 5.78 6.73 -13.74
C SER A 25 6.46 6.92 -12.37
N GLY A 26 7.73 6.50 -12.30
CA GLY A 26 8.85 7.11 -11.54
C GLY A 26 8.63 7.52 -10.08
N GLY A 27 8.71 6.57 -9.13
CA GLY A 27 8.74 6.85 -7.68
C GLY A 27 7.75 6.05 -6.83
N VAL A 28 6.89 5.27 -7.50
CA VAL A 28 5.80 4.39 -7.06
C VAL A 28 4.45 5.12 -6.89
N MET A 29 3.52 4.71 -7.77
CA MET A 29 2.07 4.82 -7.67
C MET A 29 1.51 3.64 -8.49
N VAL A 30 0.70 2.77 -7.88
CA VAL A 30 0.17 1.57 -8.55
C VAL A 30 -1.31 1.43 -8.27
N TYR A 31 -2.14 1.86 -9.22
CA TYR A 31 -3.59 1.56 -9.19
C TYR A 31 -3.77 0.05 -9.29
N ALA A 32 -4.54 -0.49 -8.37
CA ALA A 32 -4.42 -1.87 -7.97
C ALA A 32 -5.81 -2.42 -7.63
N TYR A 33 -6.44 -3.11 -8.57
CA TYR A 33 -7.77 -3.68 -8.39
C TYR A 33 -7.67 -5.12 -7.93
N ARG A 34 -8.46 -5.51 -6.91
CA ARG A 34 -8.57 -6.89 -6.46
C ARG A 34 -9.86 -7.52 -6.98
N ASN A 35 -9.71 -8.40 -7.97
CA ASN A 35 -10.68 -9.43 -8.35
C ASN A 35 -12.15 -9.01 -8.62
N GLY A 36 -12.39 -7.78 -9.10
CA GLY A 36 -13.67 -7.38 -9.72
C GLY A 36 -14.91 -7.39 -8.80
N LYS A 37 -14.75 -7.53 -7.48
CA LYS A 37 -15.85 -7.55 -6.51
C LYS A 37 -15.86 -6.35 -5.56
N GLN A 38 -14.70 -5.77 -5.26
CA GLN A 38 -14.54 -4.58 -4.43
C GLN A 38 -13.41 -3.75 -5.02
N TYR A 39 -13.67 -2.46 -5.28
CA TYR A 39 -12.66 -1.56 -5.85
C TYR A 39 -11.71 -1.09 -4.74
N GLU A 40 -10.75 -1.93 -4.40
CA GLU A 40 -9.58 -1.51 -3.63
C GLU A 40 -8.68 -0.67 -4.54
N SER A 41 -8.05 0.37 -4.01
CA SER A 41 -7.04 1.17 -4.70
C SER A 41 -5.87 1.40 -3.77
N PHE A 42 -4.67 1.14 -4.28
CA PHE A 42 -3.45 1.25 -3.51
C PHE A 42 -2.59 2.37 -4.09
N VAL A 43 -1.94 3.16 -3.26
CA VAL A 43 -0.82 4.00 -3.69
C VAL A 43 0.33 3.73 -2.75
N CYS A 44 1.39 3.16 -3.29
CA CYS A 44 2.62 2.88 -2.55
C CYS A 44 3.64 3.93 -2.95
N SER A 45 4.36 4.55 -2.03
CA SER A 45 5.44 5.50 -2.32
C SER A 45 6.55 5.38 -1.27
N TRP A 46 7.80 5.61 -1.67
CA TRP A 46 8.92 5.62 -0.72
C TRP A 46 9.17 7.03 -0.21
N LEU A 47 9.11 7.22 1.11
CA LEU A 47 9.50 8.46 1.78
C LEU A 47 10.68 8.15 2.70
N GLY A 48 11.88 8.57 2.30
CA GLY A 48 13.10 8.21 3.01
C GLY A 48 13.35 6.70 2.98
N SER A 49 13.46 6.08 4.16
CA SER A 49 13.66 4.63 4.33
C SER A 49 12.36 3.82 4.38
N ASN A 50 11.20 4.47 4.42
CA ASN A 50 9.93 3.84 4.72
C ASN A 50 9.04 3.79 3.49
N LEU A 51 8.27 2.71 3.37
CA LEU A 51 7.22 2.58 2.37
C LEU A 51 5.92 3.14 2.95
N THR A 52 5.39 4.19 2.35
CA THR A 52 4.06 4.68 2.65
C THR A 52 3.05 4.01 1.72
N VAL A 53 1.96 3.50 2.28
CA VAL A 53 0.87 2.87 1.53
C VAL A 53 -0.44 3.57 1.86
N SER A 54 -1.14 4.11 0.86
CA SER A 54 -2.54 4.49 1.01
C SER A 54 -3.45 3.40 0.45
N ILE A 55 -4.55 3.14 1.14
CA ILE A 55 -5.56 2.14 0.75
C ILE A 55 -6.94 2.80 0.79
N SER A 56 -7.60 2.84 -0.37
CA SER A 56 -8.99 3.24 -0.53
C SER A 56 -9.83 2.02 -0.89
N ILE A 57 -11.04 1.96 -0.36
CA ILE A 57 -11.99 0.88 -0.61
C ILE A 57 -13.27 1.50 -1.12
N GLU A 58 -13.57 1.28 -2.41
CA GLU A 58 -14.70 1.89 -3.10
C GLU A 58 -14.74 3.43 -2.99
N GLY A 59 -13.55 4.06 -2.98
CA GLY A 59 -13.41 5.50 -2.81
C GLY A 59 -13.58 5.99 -1.36
N LYS A 60 -13.64 5.08 -0.39
CA LYS A 60 -13.84 5.38 1.04
C LYS A 60 -12.66 4.92 1.88
N ALA A 61 -12.48 5.59 3.02
CA ALA A 61 -11.60 5.15 4.08
C ALA A 61 -12.34 4.18 5.02
N ASP A 62 -12.08 2.88 4.89
CA ASP A 62 -12.49 1.87 5.87
C ASP A 62 -11.26 1.41 6.64
N LEU A 63 -11.08 1.91 7.86
CA LEU A 63 -9.86 1.68 8.64
C LEU A 63 -9.67 0.20 9.03
N GLU A 64 -10.76 -0.48 9.40
CA GLU A 64 -10.67 -1.88 9.81
C GLU A 64 -10.26 -2.76 8.64
N GLN A 65 -10.92 -2.59 7.50
CA GLN A 65 -10.64 -3.40 6.31
C GLN A 65 -9.28 -3.05 5.71
N SER A 66 -8.94 -1.76 5.59
CA SER A 66 -7.63 -1.34 5.09
C SER A 66 -6.48 -1.80 5.99
N SER A 67 -6.64 -1.78 7.32
CA SER A 67 -5.64 -2.29 8.26
C SER A 67 -5.39 -3.80 8.08
N LYS A 68 -6.46 -4.58 7.90
CA LYS A 68 -6.36 -6.03 7.62
C LYS A 68 -5.63 -6.28 6.30
N ILE A 69 -5.97 -5.51 5.26
CA ILE A 69 -5.31 -5.61 3.95
C ILE A 69 -3.82 -5.27 4.05
N ALA A 70 -3.47 -4.13 4.67
CA ALA A 70 -2.09 -3.68 4.81
C ALA A 70 -1.23 -4.73 5.52
N LYS A 71 -1.71 -5.25 6.66
CA LYS A 71 -1.01 -6.31 7.39
C LYS A 71 -0.92 -7.62 6.60
N SER A 72 -1.97 -8.00 5.88
CA SER A 72 -1.98 -9.23 5.09
C SER A 72 -0.98 -9.19 3.92
N ILE A 73 -0.81 -8.04 3.28
CA ILE A 73 0.06 -7.91 2.10
C ILE A 73 1.51 -7.63 2.51
N PHE A 74 1.71 -6.73 3.47
CA PHE A 74 3.04 -6.20 3.79
C PHE A 74 3.61 -6.72 5.11
N GLY A 75 2.78 -7.23 6.02
CA GLY A 75 3.17 -7.55 7.40
C GLY A 75 4.18 -8.69 7.58
N LYS A 76 4.53 -9.43 6.52
CA LYS A 76 5.60 -10.44 6.56
C LYS A 76 6.98 -9.85 6.27
N GLN A 77 7.04 -8.71 5.58
CA GLN A 77 8.28 -8.04 5.18
C GLN A 77 8.49 -6.74 5.95
N PHE A 78 7.40 -6.14 6.43
CA PHE A 78 7.39 -4.83 7.05
C PHE A 78 6.63 -4.83 8.37
N ALA A 79 7.12 -4.03 9.32
CA ALA A 79 6.33 -3.56 10.44
C ALA A 79 5.35 -2.50 9.91
N VAL A 80 4.05 -2.79 10.02
CA VAL A 80 2.98 -1.93 9.48
C VAL A 80 2.36 -1.11 10.60
N SER A 81 2.40 0.21 10.47
CA SER A 81 1.77 1.18 11.37
C SER A 81 0.79 2.08 10.62
N HIS A 82 -0.31 2.46 11.26
CA HIS A 82 -1.28 3.42 10.70
C HIS A 82 -0.78 4.84 10.93
N LEU A 83 -0.94 5.71 9.93
CA LEU A 83 -0.51 7.11 9.94
C LEU A 83 -1.72 8.03 10.17
N ALA A 84 -2.28 8.00 11.38
CA ALA A 84 -3.44 8.79 11.75
C ALA A 84 -3.22 10.32 11.68
N ASP A 85 -1.95 10.77 11.76
CA ASP A 85 -1.60 12.19 11.70
C ASP A 85 -1.45 12.72 10.25
N CYS A 86 -1.68 11.88 9.23
CA CYS A 86 -1.66 12.32 7.85
C CYS A 86 -2.91 13.17 7.55
N PRO A 87 -2.76 14.39 6.98
CA PRO A 87 -3.88 15.33 6.79
C PRO A 87 -5.00 14.82 5.86
N PHE A 88 -4.74 13.74 5.10
CA PHE A 88 -5.68 13.13 4.18
C PHE A 88 -6.21 11.76 4.65
N ASP A 89 -5.76 11.28 5.82
CA ASP A 89 -6.20 10.01 6.41
C ASP A 89 -7.68 10.06 6.81
N GLY A 90 -8.37 8.92 6.71
CA GLY A 90 -9.77 8.80 7.10
C GLY A 90 -10.77 9.49 6.15
N GLN A 91 -10.32 10.21 5.11
CA GLN A 91 -11.20 10.87 4.15
C GLN A 91 -11.61 9.91 3.01
N GLN A 92 -10.68 9.63 2.11
CA GLN A 92 -10.90 8.77 0.93
C GLN A 92 -10.01 7.52 0.96
N ALA A 93 -8.99 7.50 1.81
CA ALA A 93 -8.07 6.39 2.01
C ALA A 93 -7.53 6.43 3.44
N ASN A 94 -7.01 5.30 3.92
CA ASN A 94 -6.17 5.26 5.11
C ASN A 94 -4.71 5.07 4.72
N TYR A 95 -3.80 5.67 5.48
CA TYR A 95 -2.37 5.72 5.19
C TYR A 95 -1.60 4.87 6.20
N PHE A 96 -0.61 4.14 5.72
CA PHE A 96 0.19 3.23 6.52
C PHE A 96 1.67 3.47 6.25
N SER A 97 2.49 3.43 7.29
CA SER A 97 3.95 3.33 7.17
C SER A 97 4.36 1.87 7.30
N CYS A 98 5.19 1.42 6.38
CA CYS A 98 5.76 0.09 6.31
C CYS A 98 7.29 0.21 6.41
N GLU A 99 7.83 -0.16 7.57
CA GLU A 99 9.26 -0.16 7.86
C GLU A 99 9.81 -1.58 7.75
N PHE A 100 11.01 -1.79 7.22
CA PHE A 100 11.56 -3.14 7.12
C PHE A 100 11.63 -3.78 8.51
N SER A 101 11.03 -4.97 8.64
CA SER A 101 11.17 -5.76 9.86
C SER A 101 12.62 -6.24 9.94
N HIS A 102 13.32 -5.85 11.01
CA HIS A 102 14.63 -6.41 11.34
C HIS A 102 14.55 -7.88 11.71
#